data_AF-A0A060CHY1-F1
#
_entry.id   AF-A0A060CHY1-F1
#
_cell.length_a   1.000
_cell.length_b   1.000
_cell.length_c   1.000
_cell.angle_alpha   90.00
_cell.angle_beta   90.00
_cell.angle_gamma   90.00
#
_symmetry.space_group_name_H-M   'P 1'
#
loop_
_entity.id
_entity.type
_entity.pdbx_description
1 polymer ?
#
loop_
_entity_poly.entity_id
_entity_poly.type
_entity_poly.pdbx_seq_one_letter_code
_entity_poly.pdbx_strand_id
1 'polypeptide(L)'
;AENGWLPFISIADAENVAITGEGTIDGQGAVWWERWRENIRKTGKKGSTDRPRLIYIKNASQVLIDGVTLTHSPSFHVVMRYSHDITVNGTHILSPWHAPNTDAIDPINSRNIRITNNYIDCNDDHIAIKAEKPDPRFPDGVIDNIYIANNTLKQGRGISIGSETSGGV
;
A
#
# COMPACT_ATOMS: atom_id res chain seq x y z
N ALA A 1 -12.21 2.36 9.66
CA ALA A 1 -10.78 2.10 9.88
C ALA A 1 -10.55 0.59 9.74
N GLU A 2 -9.68 0.18 8.82
CA GLU A 2 -9.13 -1.17 8.85
C GLU A 2 -8.05 -1.21 9.94
N ASN A 3 -7.98 -2.29 10.73
CA ASN A 3 -7.05 -2.44 11.86
C ASN A 3 -7.19 -1.38 12.98
N GLY A 4 -8.36 -0.75 13.13
CA GLY A 4 -8.64 0.18 14.23
C GLY A 4 -7.98 1.56 14.11
N TRP A 5 -7.17 1.81 13.08
CA TRP A 5 -6.51 3.09 12.83
C TRP A 5 -7.08 3.81 11.62
N LEU A 6 -7.17 5.14 11.71
CA LEU A 6 -7.38 5.96 10.52
C LEU A 6 -6.07 5.99 9.72
N PRO A 7 -6.12 5.78 8.38
CA PRO A 7 -4.96 6.02 7.53
C PRO A 7 -4.61 7.51 7.55
N PHE A 8 -3.39 7.86 7.18
CA PHE A 8 -2.99 9.27 7.13
C PHE A 8 -3.79 10.03 6.05
N ILE A 9 -3.95 9.41 4.87
CA ILE A 9 -4.85 9.86 3.81
C ILE A 9 -5.83 8.73 3.48
N SER A 10 -7.13 9.03 3.52
CA SER A 10 -8.20 8.11 3.15
C SER A 10 -8.88 8.61 1.88
N ILE A 11 -8.95 7.77 0.85
CA ILE A 11 -9.77 7.98 -0.35
C ILE A 11 -10.80 6.85 -0.36
N ALA A 12 -12.03 7.14 0.04
CA ALA A 12 -13.08 6.13 0.17
C ALA A 12 -14.35 6.57 -0.53
N ASP A 13 -14.98 5.65 -1.27
CA ASP A 13 -16.26 5.89 -1.96
C ASP A 13 -16.20 7.14 -2.85
N ALA A 14 -15.11 7.26 -3.61
CA ALA A 14 -14.74 8.47 -4.34
C ALA A 14 -14.30 8.16 -5.77
N GLU A 15 -14.41 9.15 -6.65
CA GLU A 15 -14.04 9.06 -8.06
C GLU A 15 -13.28 10.33 -8.46
N ASN A 16 -12.35 10.22 -9.42
CA ASN A 16 -11.58 11.33 -9.97
C ASN A 16 -10.75 12.08 -8.92
N VAL A 17 -9.90 11.34 -8.19
CA VAL A 17 -9.03 11.89 -7.14
C VAL A 17 -7.57 11.85 -7.59
N ALA A 18 -6.83 12.92 -7.35
CA ALA A 18 -5.41 12.99 -7.70
C ALA A 18 -4.56 13.50 -6.53
N ILE A 19 -3.43 12.83 -6.29
CA ILE A 19 -2.33 13.27 -5.41
C ILE A 19 -1.13 13.49 -6.32
N THR A 20 -0.75 14.75 -6.54
CA THR A 20 0.26 15.10 -7.55
C THR A 20 1.26 16.14 -7.06
N GLY A 21 2.39 16.24 -7.76
CA GLY A 21 3.44 17.25 -7.55
C GLY A 21 4.73 16.64 -7.00
N GLU A 22 5.76 17.44 -6.81
CA GLU A 22 7.11 16.99 -6.41
C GLU A 22 7.32 17.04 -4.87
N GLY A 23 6.24 17.23 -4.12
CA GLY A 23 6.26 17.35 -2.67
C GLY A 23 6.46 16.00 -1.94
N THR A 24 6.60 16.08 -0.61
CA THR A 24 6.78 14.91 0.26
C THR A 24 5.61 14.72 1.22
N ILE A 25 5.13 13.49 1.34
CA ILE A 25 4.21 13.01 2.38
C ILE A 25 5.01 12.12 3.32
N ASP A 26 5.28 12.62 4.52
CA ASP A 26 6.05 11.93 5.57
C ASP A 26 5.10 11.37 6.64
N GLY A 27 5.09 10.05 6.79
CA GLY A 27 4.26 9.33 7.77
C GLY A 27 4.82 9.29 9.20
N GLN A 28 6.05 9.75 9.43
CA GLN A 28 6.73 9.73 10.74
C GLN A 28 6.67 8.36 11.45
N GLY A 29 6.94 7.30 10.69
CA GLY A 29 6.75 5.90 11.11
C GLY A 29 7.58 5.43 12.30
N ALA A 30 8.67 6.13 12.64
CA ALA A 30 9.64 5.69 13.66
C ALA A 30 9.00 5.31 15.01
N VAL A 31 8.08 6.14 15.51
CA VAL A 31 7.38 5.88 16.78
C VAL A 31 6.49 4.63 16.71
N TRP A 32 5.88 4.38 15.55
CA TRP A 32 5.01 3.23 15.33
C TRP A 32 5.80 1.94 15.23
N TRP A 33 6.94 1.98 14.56
CA TRP A 33 7.84 0.84 14.44
C TRP A 33 8.39 0.40 15.79
N GLU A 34 8.74 1.37 16.66
CA GLU A 34 9.22 1.04 18.00
C GLU A 34 8.11 0.47 18.87
N ARG A 35 6.91 1.06 18.87
CA ARG A 35 5.76 0.50 19.59
C ARG A 35 5.45 -0.93 19.16
N TRP A 36 5.54 -1.23 17.86
CA TRP A 36 5.35 -2.58 17.35
C TRP A 36 6.42 -3.56 17.86
N ARG A 37 7.70 -3.16 17.82
CA ARG A 37 8.81 -3.97 18.39
C ARG A 37 8.66 -4.19 19.89
N GLU A 38 8.29 -3.16 20.65
CA GLU A 38 8.05 -3.26 22.09
C GLU A 38 6.93 -4.24 22.41
N ASN A 39 5.83 -4.23 21.63
CA ASN A 39 4.75 -5.19 21.81
C ASN A 39 5.24 -6.62 21.61
N ILE A 40 6.04 -6.88 20.57
CA ILE A 40 6.64 -8.20 20.34
C ILE A 40 7.55 -8.60 21.51
N ARG A 41 8.41 -7.69 21.99
CA ARG A 41 9.29 -7.96 23.15
C ARG A 41 8.49 -8.33 24.40
N LYS A 42 7.35 -7.66 24.63
CA LYS A 42 6.48 -7.87 25.81
C LYS A 42 5.66 -9.16 25.72
N THR A 43 5.17 -9.51 24.52
CA THR A 43 4.19 -10.59 24.36
C THR A 43 4.77 -11.86 23.72
N GLY A 44 5.95 -11.77 23.11
CA GLY A 44 6.54 -12.84 22.29
C GLY A 44 5.82 -13.10 20.97
N LYS A 45 4.76 -12.35 20.66
CA LYS A 45 3.92 -12.54 19.48
C LYS A 45 4.16 -11.41 18.48
N LYS A 46 4.39 -11.76 17.21
CA LYS A 46 4.22 -10.83 16.09
C LYS A 46 2.72 -10.53 15.98
N GLY A 47 2.26 -9.48 16.66
CA GLY A 47 0.88 -9.02 16.57
C GLY A 47 0.52 -8.54 15.17
N SER A 48 -0.77 -8.23 14.95
CA SER A 48 -1.23 -7.55 13.73
C SER A 48 -0.51 -6.23 13.51
N THR A 49 -0.52 -5.75 12.27
CA THR A 49 -0.06 -4.40 11.92
C THR A 49 -1.10 -3.37 12.36
N ASP A 50 -1.25 -3.21 13.68
CA ASP A 50 -2.09 -2.16 14.29
C ASP A 50 -1.35 -0.81 14.20
N ARG A 51 -1.12 -0.37 12.97
CA ARG A 51 -0.43 0.87 12.62
C ARG A 51 -1.14 1.52 11.44
N PRO A 52 -1.22 2.87 11.37
CA PRO A 52 -1.79 3.56 10.23
C PRO A 52 -1.08 3.19 8.91
N ARG A 53 -1.85 3.08 7.82
CA ARG A 53 -1.30 3.10 6.46
C ARG A 53 -1.15 4.54 6.01
N LEU A 54 -0.22 4.82 5.09
CA LEU A 54 0.00 6.19 4.63
C LEU A 54 -1.18 6.65 3.74
N ILE A 55 -1.47 5.91 2.68
CA ILE A 55 -2.56 6.16 1.75
C ILE A 55 -3.41 4.89 1.66
N TYR A 56 -4.71 5.04 1.94
CA TYR A 56 -5.66 3.95 1.84
C TYR A 56 -6.80 4.34 0.90
N ILE A 57 -6.87 3.62 -0.23
CA ILE A 57 -7.86 3.79 -1.29
C ILE A 57 -8.86 2.64 -1.19
N LYS A 58 -10.15 2.93 -1.03
CA LYS A 58 -11.18 1.90 -0.86
C LYS A 58 -12.42 2.22 -1.67
N ASN A 59 -12.91 1.26 -2.46
CA ASN A 59 -14.12 1.42 -3.25
C ASN A 59 -14.10 2.73 -4.06
N ALA A 60 -12.98 2.99 -4.74
CA ALA A 60 -12.75 4.22 -5.47
C ALA A 60 -12.32 3.93 -6.91
N SER A 61 -12.51 4.92 -7.79
CA SER A 61 -12.17 4.81 -9.20
C SER A 61 -11.43 6.05 -9.72
N GLN A 62 -10.68 5.88 -10.80
CA GLN A 62 -10.00 6.98 -11.49
C GLN A 62 -9.08 7.77 -10.53
N VAL A 63 -8.17 7.06 -9.86
CA VAL A 63 -7.24 7.65 -8.89
C VAL A 63 -5.84 7.79 -9.50
N LEU A 64 -5.25 8.97 -9.39
CA LEU A 64 -3.88 9.24 -9.83
C LEU A 64 -2.97 9.59 -8.64
N ILE A 65 -1.85 8.89 -8.51
CA ILE A 65 -0.73 9.28 -7.64
C ILE A 65 0.47 9.53 -8.56
N ASP A 66 0.94 10.78 -8.65
CA ASP A 66 1.95 11.17 -9.65
C ASP A 66 3.02 12.12 -9.10
N GLY A 67 4.29 11.74 -9.23
CA GLY A 67 5.46 12.58 -8.95
C GLY A 67 5.83 12.79 -7.48
N VAL A 68 4.96 12.40 -6.54
CA VAL A 68 5.18 12.68 -5.10
C VAL A 68 6.25 11.77 -4.48
N THR A 69 6.80 12.21 -3.35
CA THR A 69 7.59 11.34 -2.46
C THR A 69 6.74 10.89 -1.27
N LEU A 70 6.63 9.58 -1.08
CA LEU A 70 5.99 8.93 0.06
C LEU A 70 7.08 8.35 0.95
N THR A 71 7.17 8.78 2.21
CA THR A 71 8.27 8.33 3.08
C THR A 71 7.86 8.03 4.51
N HIS A 72 8.64 7.15 5.15
CA HIS A 72 8.50 6.75 6.55
C HIS A 72 7.06 6.37 6.92
N SER A 73 6.38 5.57 6.09
CA SER A 73 5.04 5.09 6.44
C SER A 73 5.05 4.31 7.75
N PRO A 74 4.07 4.52 8.66
CA PRO A 74 3.94 3.69 9.85
C PRO A 74 3.71 2.21 9.54
N SER A 75 3.20 1.87 8.37
CA SER A 75 2.92 0.51 7.88
C SER A 75 3.07 0.52 6.35
N PHE A 76 2.17 -0.13 5.59
CA PHE A 76 2.13 -0.07 4.13
C PHE A 76 1.96 1.39 3.64
N HIS A 77 2.56 1.73 2.49
CA HIS A 77 2.51 3.08 1.94
C HIS A 77 1.20 3.31 1.18
N VAL A 78 0.97 2.59 0.07
CA VAL A 78 -0.24 2.75 -0.74
C VAL A 78 -0.99 1.43 -0.78
N VAL A 79 -2.20 1.40 -0.24
CA VAL A 79 -3.08 0.23 -0.36
C VAL A 79 -4.33 0.63 -1.09
N MET A 80 -4.70 -0.17 -2.08
CA MET A 80 -5.94 -0.02 -2.84
C MET A 80 -6.78 -1.27 -2.68
N ARG A 81 -8.02 -1.13 -2.18
CA ARG A 81 -8.96 -2.24 -2.00
C ARG A 81 -10.28 -2.00 -2.69
N TYR A 82 -10.81 -3.01 -3.40
CA TYR A 82 -12.11 -2.92 -4.10
C TYR A 82 -12.17 -1.73 -5.07
N SER A 83 -11.05 -1.35 -5.65
CA SER A 83 -10.91 -0.12 -6.42
C SER A 83 -10.47 -0.42 -7.85
N HIS A 84 -10.67 0.52 -8.77
CA HIS A 84 -10.29 0.30 -10.16
C HIS A 84 -9.80 1.56 -10.87
N ASP A 85 -9.10 1.37 -11.99
CA ASP A 85 -8.54 2.46 -12.81
C ASP A 85 -7.64 3.40 -11.99
N ILE A 86 -6.61 2.82 -11.37
CA ILE A 86 -5.66 3.55 -10.52
C ILE A 86 -4.29 3.57 -11.19
N THR A 87 -3.67 4.75 -11.24
CA THR A 87 -2.30 4.92 -11.71
C THR A 87 -1.41 5.43 -10.58
N VAL A 88 -0.30 4.73 -10.34
CA VAL A 88 0.83 5.20 -9.51
C VAL A 88 2.03 5.39 -10.43
N ASN A 89 2.38 6.65 -10.68
CA ASN A 89 3.39 7.04 -11.66
C ASN A 89 4.44 7.98 -11.05
N GLY A 90 5.70 7.84 -11.48
CA GLY A 90 6.76 8.81 -11.17
C GLY A 90 7.00 9.03 -9.67
N THR A 91 6.52 8.13 -8.81
CA THR A 91 6.47 8.32 -7.35
C THR A 91 7.72 7.73 -6.71
N HIS A 92 8.28 8.43 -5.72
CA HIS A 92 9.33 7.89 -4.87
C HIS A 92 8.70 7.30 -3.60
N ILE A 93 8.96 6.03 -3.30
CA ILE A 93 8.40 5.36 -2.10
C ILE A 93 9.56 4.83 -1.26
N LEU A 94 9.75 5.41 -0.08
CA LEU A 94 11.00 5.31 0.68
C LEU A 94 10.75 4.93 2.14
N SER A 95 11.34 3.82 2.60
CA SER A 95 11.41 3.47 4.02
C SER A 95 12.75 2.84 4.37
N PRO A 96 13.29 3.11 5.57
CA PRO A 96 14.56 2.52 5.97
C PRO A 96 14.43 1.00 6.11
N TRP A 97 15.52 0.29 5.84
CA TRP A 97 15.55 -1.18 5.84
C TRP A 97 15.07 -1.85 7.13
N HIS A 98 15.09 -1.16 8.26
CA HIS A 98 14.66 -1.70 9.55
C HIS A 98 13.18 -1.39 9.86
N ALA A 99 12.46 -0.73 8.96
CA ALA A 99 11.04 -0.42 9.12
C ALA A 99 10.19 -1.69 8.89
N PRO A 100 9.41 -2.17 9.87
CA PRO A 100 8.65 -3.41 9.71
C PRO A 100 7.36 -3.19 8.91
N ASN A 101 7.01 -4.10 7.98
CA ASN A 101 5.75 -4.08 7.22
C ASN A 101 5.52 -2.76 6.48
N THR A 102 6.51 -2.35 5.68
CA THR A 102 6.46 -1.12 4.89
C THR A 102 6.37 -1.39 3.40
N ASP A 103 5.47 -2.31 3.04
CA ASP A 103 5.10 -2.61 1.66
C ASP A 103 4.77 -1.29 0.94
N ALA A 104 5.22 -1.17 -0.31
CA ALA A 104 5.11 0.09 -1.03
C ALA A 104 3.75 0.25 -1.73
N ILE A 105 3.33 -0.72 -2.54
CA ILE A 105 2.06 -0.65 -3.26
C ILE A 105 1.34 -2.00 -3.18
N ASP A 106 0.14 -2.00 -2.60
CA ASP A 106 -0.66 -3.20 -2.38
C ASP A 106 -2.01 -3.09 -3.08
N PRO A 107 -2.13 -3.60 -4.32
CA PRO A 107 -3.41 -3.88 -4.94
C PRO A 107 -4.06 -5.09 -4.29
N ILE A 108 -5.20 -4.87 -3.65
CA ILE A 108 -5.99 -5.90 -2.98
C ILE A 108 -7.39 -5.91 -3.61
N ASN A 109 -7.85 -7.02 -4.19
CA ASN A 109 -9.22 -7.12 -4.74
C ASN A 109 -9.59 -5.93 -5.65
N SER A 110 -8.66 -5.50 -6.50
CA SER A 110 -8.72 -4.27 -7.29
C SER A 110 -8.28 -4.54 -8.72
N ARG A 111 -8.77 -3.78 -9.69
CA ARG A 111 -8.53 -4.05 -11.13
C ARG A 111 -8.11 -2.84 -11.93
N ASN A 112 -7.48 -3.07 -13.09
CA ASN A 112 -6.99 -2.00 -13.97
C ASN A 112 -6.01 -1.06 -13.25
N ILE A 113 -4.94 -1.62 -12.70
CA ILE A 113 -3.96 -0.88 -11.91
C ILE A 113 -2.68 -0.71 -12.72
N ARG A 114 -2.19 0.53 -12.83
CA ARG A 114 -0.96 0.87 -13.55
C ARG A 114 0.11 1.38 -12.59
N ILE A 115 1.22 0.66 -12.47
CA ILE A 115 2.33 1.02 -11.58
C ILE A 115 3.59 1.21 -12.42
N THR A 116 3.95 2.46 -12.73
CA THR A 116 5.05 2.74 -13.65
C THR A 116 5.98 3.86 -13.26
N ASN A 117 7.23 3.79 -13.70
CA ASN A 117 8.21 4.87 -13.55
C ASN A 117 8.49 5.27 -12.08
N ASN A 118 8.21 4.37 -11.13
CA ASN A 118 8.40 4.66 -9.70
C ASN A 118 9.82 4.28 -9.26
N TYR A 119 10.32 4.98 -8.24
CA TYR A 119 11.51 4.60 -7.51
C TYR A 119 11.10 4.07 -6.14
N ILE A 120 11.36 2.79 -5.85
CA ILE A 120 10.89 2.14 -4.63
C ILE A 120 12.08 1.57 -3.87
N ASP A 121 12.21 1.98 -2.61
CA ASP A 121 13.27 1.55 -1.69
C ASP A 121 12.66 1.34 -0.29
N CYS A 122 12.33 0.09 0.05
CA CYS A 122 11.62 -0.26 1.27
C CYS A 122 12.13 -1.56 1.90
N ASN A 123 11.67 -1.90 3.11
CA ASN A 123 12.07 -3.16 3.73
C ASN A 123 11.26 -4.37 3.22
N ASP A 124 9.99 -4.15 2.91
CA ASP A 124 9.03 -5.21 2.57
C ASP A 124 8.83 -5.34 1.06
N ASP A 125 7.70 -5.89 0.62
CA ASP A 125 7.34 -5.98 -0.79
C ASP A 125 7.29 -4.60 -1.47
N HIS A 126 7.92 -4.47 -2.65
CA HIS A 126 7.79 -3.24 -3.42
C HIS A 126 6.38 -3.14 -4.01
N ILE A 127 5.86 -4.26 -4.51
CA ILE A 127 4.49 -4.37 -5.01
C ILE A 127 3.96 -5.73 -4.57
N ALA A 128 2.90 -5.75 -3.77
CA ALA A 128 2.27 -6.98 -3.28
C ALA A 128 0.84 -7.10 -3.83
N ILE A 129 0.66 -7.94 -4.84
CA ILE A 129 -0.66 -8.23 -5.43
C ILE A 129 -1.38 -9.24 -4.54
N LYS A 130 -2.56 -8.89 -4.05
CA LYS A 130 -3.31 -9.68 -3.07
C LYS A 130 -4.75 -9.89 -3.51
N ALA A 131 -5.27 -11.09 -3.24
CA ALA A 131 -6.66 -11.46 -3.42
C ALA A 131 -7.23 -12.08 -2.14
N GLU A 132 -8.05 -11.31 -1.45
CA GLU A 132 -8.84 -11.77 -0.32
C GLU A 132 -10.18 -12.34 -0.79
N LYS A 133 -10.82 -13.11 0.10
CA LYS A 133 -12.16 -13.67 -0.16
C LYS A 133 -13.10 -12.57 -0.68
N PRO A 134 -13.84 -12.82 -1.79
CA PRO A 134 -14.77 -11.86 -2.34
C PRO A 134 -15.79 -11.39 -1.29
N ASP A 135 -16.05 -10.09 -1.28
CA ASP A 135 -17.06 -9.46 -0.44
C ASP A 135 -18.29 -9.18 -1.30
N PRO A 136 -19.48 -9.73 -0.98
CA PRO A 136 -20.69 -9.49 -1.77
C PRO A 136 -21.10 -8.01 -1.92
N ARG A 137 -20.59 -7.12 -1.06
CA ARG A 137 -20.80 -5.67 -1.19
C ARG A 137 -20.00 -5.05 -2.33
N PHE A 138 -18.94 -5.72 -2.76
CA PHE A 138 -18.05 -5.31 -3.84
C PHE A 138 -17.99 -6.48 -4.85
N PRO A 139 -19.08 -6.74 -5.60
CA PRO A 139 -19.15 -7.89 -6.51
C PRO A 139 -18.08 -7.87 -7.61
N ASP A 140 -17.59 -6.68 -7.95
CA ASP A 140 -16.48 -6.46 -8.89
C ASP A 140 -15.10 -6.44 -8.21
N GLY A 141 -15.05 -6.76 -6.91
CA GLY A 141 -13.87 -6.75 -6.05
C GLY A 141 -12.97 -7.96 -6.25
N VAL A 142 -12.65 -8.27 -7.51
CA VAL A 142 -11.66 -9.28 -7.90
C VAL A 142 -10.35 -8.57 -8.26
N ILE A 143 -9.22 -9.22 -8.00
CA ILE A 143 -7.95 -8.73 -8.52
C ILE A 143 -7.87 -9.09 -10.01
N ASP A 144 -7.57 -8.12 -10.87
CA ASP A 144 -7.41 -8.36 -12.31
C ASP A 144 -6.63 -7.22 -12.99
N ASN A 145 -5.97 -7.50 -14.11
CA ASN A 145 -5.36 -6.49 -14.98
C ASN A 145 -4.42 -5.50 -14.25
N ILE A 146 -3.30 -6.02 -13.74
CA ILE A 146 -2.25 -5.24 -13.08
C ILE A 146 -1.07 -5.07 -14.03
N TYR A 147 -0.78 -3.84 -14.44
CA TYR A 147 0.33 -3.51 -15.33
C TYR A 147 1.47 -2.84 -14.57
N ILE A 148 2.63 -3.50 -14.55
CA ILE A 148 3.84 -3.05 -13.85
C ILE A 148 4.98 -2.91 -14.86
N ALA A 149 5.54 -1.71 -15.02
CA ALA A 149 6.63 -1.47 -15.97
C ALA A 149 7.52 -0.30 -15.56
N ASN A 150 8.79 -0.34 -15.96
CA ASN A 150 9.75 0.78 -15.82
C ASN A 150 9.95 1.29 -14.38
N ASN A 151 9.76 0.44 -13.36
CA ASN A 151 10.03 0.81 -11.98
C ASN A 151 11.50 0.51 -11.63
N THR A 152 12.12 1.38 -10.84
CA THR A 152 13.43 1.12 -10.22
C THR A 152 13.19 0.58 -8.82
N LEU A 153 13.49 -0.71 -8.62
CA LEU A 153 13.38 -1.38 -7.32
C LEU A 153 14.76 -1.46 -6.68
N LYS A 154 14.90 -0.97 -5.45
CA LYS A 154 16.14 -1.00 -4.68
C LYS A 154 16.08 -2.07 -3.61
N GLN A 155 16.29 -1.72 -2.35
CA GLN A 155 16.11 -2.67 -1.27
C GLN A 155 14.61 -2.98 -1.13
N GLY A 156 14.29 -4.25 -0.88
CA GLY A 156 12.93 -4.75 -0.67
C GLY A 156 12.80 -6.23 -1.03
N ARG A 157 11.56 -6.71 -1.15
CA ARG A 157 11.23 -8.12 -1.44
C ARG A 157 10.80 -8.41 -2.88
N GLY A 158 10.81 -7.38 -3.73
CA GLY A 158 10.48 -7.51 -5.16
C GLY A 158 8.99 -7.29 -5.44
N ILE A 159 8.51 -7.95 -6.48
CA ILE A 159 7.09 -8.01 -6.85
C ILE A 159 6.57 -9.35 -6.37
N SER A 160 5.57 -9.33 -5.50
CA SER A 160 5.04 -10.49 -4.80
C SER A 160 3.57 -10.68 -5.12
N ILE A 161 3.13 -11.95 -5.09
CA ILE A 161 1.72 -12.32 -5.10
C ILE A 161 1.43 -13.02 -3.77
N GLY A 162 0.52 -12.46 -2.97
CA GLY A 162 0.10 -13.00 -1.68
C GLY A 162 0.60 -12.23 -0.45
N SER A 163 0.58 -12.82 0.75
CA SER A 163 0.10 -14.19 1.04
C SER A 163 -1.40 -14.39 0.84
N GLU A 164 -2.16 -13.30 0.87
CA GLU A 164 -3.61 -13.32 0.69
C GLU A 164 -3.92 -13.64 -0.78
N THR A 165 -4.26 -14.89 -1.09
CA THR A 165 -4.62 -15.33 -2.45
C THR A 165 -5.94 -16.09 -2.50
N SER A 166 -6.68 -16.09 -1.37
CA SER A 166 -7.97 -16.79 -1.22
C SER A 166 -9.06 -16.35 -2.20
N GLY A 167 -8.94 -15.17 -2.81
CA GLY A 167 -9.88 -14.65 -3.82
C GLY A 167 -9.58 -15.09 -5.26
N GLY A 168 -8.44 -15.75 -5.49
CA GLY A 168 -7.89 -16.00 -6.83
C GLY A 168 -7.11 -14.81 -7.35
N VAL A 169 -5.90 -15.04 -7.87
CA VAL A 169 -5.02 -14.04 -8.52
C VAL A 169 -4.81 -14.43 -9.96
#